data_AF-A0A0N4YY68-F1
#
_entry.id   AF-A0A0N4YY68-F1
#
_cell.length_a   1.000
_cell.length_b   1.000
_cell.length_c   1.000
_cell.angle_alpha   90.00
_cell.angle_beta   90.00
_cell.angle_gamma   90.00
#
_symmetry.space_group_name_H-M   'P 1'
#
loop_
_entity.id
_entity.type
_entity.pdbx_description
1 polymer ?
#
loop_
_entity_poly.entity_id
_entity_poly.type
_entity_poly.pdbx_seq_one_letter_code
_entity_poly.pdbx_strand_id
1 'polypeptide(L)'
;MGDLVCCDPLSAERWRDIRRLTDRASPYAVPWFEPGPENMAALQKMRVLVVGAGGLGCELLKNLALSGFQNIDVIDMDTIDVSNL
;
A
#
# COMPACT_ATOMS: atom_id res chain seq x y z
N MET A 1 -21.73 2.61 -34.13
CA MET A 1 -20.27 2.74 -34.14
C MET A 1 -19.93 3.87 -33.20
N GLY A 2 -19.87 3.58 -31.90
CA GLY A 2 -19.77 4.60 -30.84
C GLY A 2 -19.47 3.91 -29.51
N ASP A 3 -18.46 4.45 -28.83
CA ASP A 3 -18.16 4.36 -27.40
C ASP A 3 -17.73 3.00 -26.81
N LEU A 4 -16.56 2.52 -27.24
CA LEU A 4 -15.68 1.77 -26.35
C LEU A 4 -14.78 2.79 -25.61
N VAL A 5 -15.37 3.50 -24.66
CA VAL A 5 -14.59 4.19 -23.63
C VAL A 5 -13.79 3.08 -22.91
N CYS A 6 -12.48 3.28 -22.74
CA CYS A 6 -11.63 2.33 -22.03
C CYS A 6 -12.07 2.26 -20.56
N CYS A 7 -13.02 1.38 -20.25
CA CYS A 7 -13.53 1.18 -18.90
C CYS A 7 -12.44 0.48 -18.10
N ASP A 8 -11.87 1.17 -17.11
CA ASP A 8 -10.95 0.53 -16.18
C ASP A 8 -11.70 -0.55 -15.39
N PRO A 9 -11.35 -1.84 -15.56
CA PRO A 9 -12.03 -2.94 -14.89
C PRO A 9 -11.90 -2.88 -13.36
N LEU A 10 -10.93 -2.12 -12.85
CA LEU A 10 -10.68 -1.93 -11.42
C LEU A 10 -11.24 -0.60 -10.90
N SER A 11 -12.05 0.12 -11.68
CA SER A 11 -12.55 1.46 -11.32
C SER A 11 -13.27 1.56 -9.97
N ALA A 12 -13.98 0.51 -9.55
CA ALA A 12 -14.68 0.45 -8.27
C ALA A 12 -13.88 -0.26 -7.14
N GLU A 13 -12.69 -0.77 -7.44
CA GLU A 13 -11.87 -1.52 -6.49
C GLU A 13 -11.09 -0.59 -5.56
N ARG A 14 -11.18 -0.82 -4.24
CA ARG A 14 -10.45 -0.05 -3.23
C ARG A 14 -8.94 -0.01 -3.51
N TRP A 15 -8.39 -1.12 -3.98
CA TRP A 15 -6.95 -1.30 -4.19
C TRP A 15 -6.54 -1.10 -5.65
N ARG A 16 -7.36 -0.41 -6.46
CA ARG A 16 -7.12 -0.18 -7.89
C ARG A 16 -5.68 0.23 -8.21
N ASP A 17 -5.18 1.25 -7.51
CA ASP A 17 -3.89 1.84 -7.83
C ASP A 17 -2.72 0.93 -7.43
N ILE A 18 -2.87 0.18 -6.33
CA ILE A 18 -1.89 -0.83 -5.90
C ILE A 18 -1.91 -2.04 -6.83
N ARG A 19 -3.10 -2.51 -7.24
CA ARG A 19 -3.27 -3.60 -8.20
C ARG A 19 -2.62 -3.29 -9.55
N ARG A 20 -2.58 -2.03 -9.97
CA ARG A 20 -1.86 -1.62 -11.18
C ARG A 20 -0.34 -1.80 -11.05
N LEU A 21 0.20 -1.75 -9.84
CA LEU A 21 1.63 -2.00 -9.56
C LEU A 21 1.91 -3.50 -9.38
N THR A 22 0.98 -4.26 -8.80
CA THR A 22 1.18 -5.67 -8.46
C THR A 22 0.80 -6.63 -9.60
N ASP A 23 -0.21 -6.29 -10.39
CA ASP A 23 -0.86 -7.21 -11.34
C ASP A 23 -0.44 -6.94 -12.80
N ARG A 24 0.38 -5.90 -13.06
CA ARG A 24 0.81 -5.50 -14.41
C ARG A 24 2.33 -5.53 -14.57
N ALA A 25 2.78 -5.96 -15.75
CA ALA A 25 4.17 -5.84 -16.14
C ALA A 25 4.57 -4.37 -16.34
N SER A 26 5.83 -4.05 -16.01
CA SER A 26 6.42 -2.73 -16.21
C SER A 26 7.83 -2.87 -16.79
N PRO A 27 8.24 -2.02 -17.75
CA PRO A 27 9.63 -1.96 -18.22
C PRO A 27 10.65 -1.63 -17.13
N TYR A 28 10.19 -1.03 -16.03
CA TYR A 28 11.01 -0.69 -14.86
C TYR A 28 10.92 -1.73 -13.74
N ALA A 29 10.20 -2.84 -13.95
CA ALA A 29 10.15 -3.92 -12.99
C ALA A 29 11.53 -4.62 -12.90
N VAL A 30 11.85 -5.10 -11.71
CA VAL A 30 13.06 -5.91 -11.50
C VAL A 30 12.92 -7.28 -12.19
N PRO A 31 14.01 -7.91 -12.67
CA PRO A 31 13.93 -9.15 -13.46
C PRO A 31 13.25 -10.34 -12.78
N TRP A 32 13.19 -10.34 -11.45
CA TRP A 32 12.56 -11.39 -10.63
C TRP A 32 11.15 -11.02 -10.16
N PHE A 33 10.57 -9.93 -10.66
CA PHE A 33 9.19 -9.55 -10.35
C PHE A 33 8.24 -10.22 -11.34
N GLU A 34 7.39 -11.09 -10.83
CA GLU A 34 6.28 -11.69 -11.58
C GLU A 34 4.98 -10.96 -11.21
N PRO A 35 4.30 -10.31 -12.17
CA PRO A 35 3.04 -9.62 -11.90
C PRO A 35 1.89 -10.63 -11.75
N GLY A 36 1.06 -10.44 -10.74
CA GLY A 36 -0.08 -11.31 -10.47
C GLY A 36 -0.85 -10.97 -9.19
N PRO A 37 -2.11 -11.44 -9.07
CA PRO A 37 -2.98 -11.11 -7.94
C PRO A 37 -2.47 -11.65 -6.60
N GLU A 38 -1.61 -12.67 -6.60
CA GLU A 38 -0.94 -13.23 -5.44
C GLU A 38 -0.06 -12.21 -4.71
N ASN A 39 0.48 -11.22 -5.41
CA ASN A 39 1.31 -10.16 -4.83
C ASN A 39 0.53 -9.33 -3.82
N MET A 40 -0.77 -9.05 -4.08
CA MET A 40 -1.63 -8.36 -3.12
C MET A 40 -1.83 -9.19 -1.84
N ALA A 41 -2.07 -10.50 -2.00
CA ALA A 41 -2.22 -11.39 -0.86
C ALA A 41 -0.92 -11.55 -0.07
N ALA A 42 0.23 -11.55 -0.75
CA ALA A 42 1.54 -11.55 -0.11
C ALA A 42 1.75 -10.25 0.69
N LEU A 43 1.47 -9.09 0.10
CA LEU A 43 1.58 -7.77 0.73
C LEU A 43 0.73 -7.68 2.02
N GLN A 44 -0.51 -8.17 1.98
CA GLN A 44 -1.41 -8.15 3.14
C GLN A 44 -0.93 -9.09 4.27
N LYS A 45 -0.24 -10.19 3.93
CA LYS A 45 0.33 -11.11 4.92
C LYS A 45 1.64 -10.62 5.53
N MET A 46 2.38 -9.72 4.86
CA MET A 46 3.64 -9.17 5.34
C MET A 46 3.45 -8.47 6.69
N ARG A 47 4.36 -8.76 7.63
CA ARG A 47 4.43 -8.11 8.92
C ARG A 47 5.46 -6.99 8.88
N VAL A 48 5.04 -5.79 9.24
CA VAL A 48 5.89 -4.60 9.27
C VAL A 48 5.93 -4.07 10.70
N LEU A 49 7.13 -3.84 11.23
CA LEU A 49 7.32 -3.15 12.50
C LEU A 49 7.70 -1.69 12.24
N VAL A 50 6.89 -0.77 12.74
CA VAL A 50 7.18 0.67 12.76
C VAL A 50 7.65 1.05 14.16
N VAL A 51 8.81 1.69 14.25
CA VAL A 51 9.36 2.19 15.52
C VAL A 51 9.28 3.71 15.52
N GLY A 52 8.55 4.26 16.49
CA GLY A 52 8.19 5.67 16.61
C GLY A 52 6.82 5.96 16.00
N ALA A 53 5.94 6.60 16.77
CA ALA A 53 4.61 7.06 16.32
C ALA A 53 4.45 8.59 16.35
N GLY A 54 5.55 9.35 16.53
CA GLY A 54 5.59 10.80 16.32
C GLY A 54 5.42 11.21 14.86
N GLY A 55 5.52 12.50 14.53
CA GLY A 55 5.14 13.07 13.21
C GLY A 55 5.49 12.23 11.96
N LEU A 56 6.71 11.69 11.86
CA LEU A 56 7.10 10.80 10.75
C LEU A 56 6.42 9.42 10.81
N GLY A 57 6.27 8.85 12.00
CA GLY A 57 5.57 7.59 12.26
C GLY A 57 4.10 7.65 11.84
N CYS A 58 3.39 8.72 12.20
CA CYS A 58 2.00 8.94 11.76
C CYS A 58 1.87 8.95 10.22
N GLU A 59 2.75 9.69 9.54
CA GLU A 59 2.75 9.78 8.09
C GLU A 59 3.12 8.46 7.42
N LEU A 60 4.09 7.73 7.98
CA LEU A 60 4.48 6.40 7.51
C LEU A 60 3.34 5.39 7.67
N LEU A 61 2.67 5.38 8.82
CA LEU A 61 1.54 4.48 9.09
C LEU A 61 0.40 4.69 8.11
N LYS A 62 0.06 5.95 7.82
CA LYS A 62 -0.92 6.30 6.78
C LYS A 62 -0.48 5.73 5.42
N ASN A 63 0.77 5.94 5.02
CA ASN A 63 1.27 5.49 3.72
C ASN A 63 1.27 3.97 3.61
N LEU A 64 1.71 3.25 4.64
CA LEU A 64 1.68 1.78 4.68
C LEU A 64 0.26 1.24 4.59
N ALA A 65 -0.67 1.78 5.39
CA ALA A 65 -2.08 1.38 5.38
C ALA A 65 -2.75 1.62 4.02
N LEU A 66 -2.47 2.76 3.38
CA LEU A 66 -3.01 3.08 2.05
C LEU A 66 -2.31 2.33 0.92
N SER A 67 -1.14 1.75 1.17
CA SER A 67 -0.40 0.94 0.19
C SER A 67 -0.80 -0.53 0.19
N GLY A 68 -1.61 -0.99 1.15
CA GLY A 68 -2.13 -2.38 1.18
C GLY A 68 -1.55 -3.27 2.27
N PHE A 69 -0.65 -2.75 3.11
CA PHE A 69 -0.17 -3.46 4.30
C PHE A 69 -1.28 -3.52 5.36
N GLN A 70 -1.42 -4.69 6.00
CA GLN A 70 -2.45 -4.92 7.02
C GLN A 70 -1.85 -5.29 8.38
N ASN A 71 -0.73 -6.01 8.39
CA ASN A 71 -0.12 -6.47 9.63
C ASN A 71 1.01 -5.50 10.01
N ILE A 72 0.64 -4.40 10.66
CA ILE A 72 1.59 -3.37 11.09
C ILE A 72 1.62 -3.33 12.62
N ASP A 73 2.78 -3.65 13.18
CA ASP A 73 3.06 -3.49 14.60
C ASP A 73 3.75 -2.14 14.81
N VAL A 74 3.36 -1.40 15.85
CA VAL A 74 3.94 -0.10 16.18
C VAL A 74 4.49 -0.12 17.58
N ILE A 75 5.75 0.28 17.73
CA ILE A 75 6.39 0.50 19.03
C ILE A 75 6.71 1.98 19.13
N ASP A 76 6.21 2.64 20.16
CA ASP A 76 6.55 4.02 20.48
C ASP A 76 6.96 4.11 21.95
N MET A 77 8.05 4.82 22.24
CA MET A 77 8.57 4.96 23.60
C MET A 77 8.09 6.26 24.27
N ASP A 78 7.44 7.14 23.51
CA ASP A 78 6.98 8.44 23.97
C ASP A 78 5.49 8.39 24.40
N THR A 79 5.10 9.38 25.21
CA THR A 79 3.69 9.62 25.57
C THR A 79 3.19 10.82 24.78
N ILE A 80 1.92 10.81 24.38
CA ILE A 80 1.32 11.92 23.63
C ILE A 80 1.39 13.21 24.44
N ASP A 81 2.04 14.23 23.90
CA ASP A 81 2.11 15.58 24.45
C ASP A 81 1.21 16.54 23.65
N VAL A 82 0.75 17.63 24.29
CA VAL A 82 -0.09 18.64 23.64
C VAL A 82 0.62 19.28 22.43
N SER A 83 1.95 19.36 22.45
CA SER A 83 2.77 19.84 21.32
C SER A 83 2.78 18.92 20.10
N ASN A 84 2.25 17.69 20.21
CA ASN A 84 2.15 16.75 19.09
C ASN A 84 0.86 16.89 18.27
N LEU A 85 -0.09 17.73 18.72
CA LEU A 85 -1.38 18.01 18.07
C LEU A 85 -1.32 19.30 17.26
#